data_AF-A0AA43M3N5-F1
#
_entry.id   AF-A0AA43M3N5-F1
#
_cell.length_a   1.000
_cell.length_b   1.000
_cell.length_c   1.000
_cell.angle_alpha   90.00
_cell.angle_beta   90.00
_cell.angle_gamma   90.00
#
_symmetry.space_group_name_H-M   'P 1'
#
loop_
_entity.id
_entity.type
_entity.pdbx_description
1 polymer ?
#
loop_
_entity_poly.entity_id
_entity_poly.type
_entity_poly.pdbx_seq_one_letter_code
_entity_poly.pdbx_strand_id
1 'polypeptide(L)'
;MINIMRATFIKNYQSVRRAYPWSFMLERILIGFYTVLFSFFLYKYLFKGNVDEQFLLYTGSVDYLTYMVLGAAVYTVAVSTLMNVGRSLMNELREGTLETILLAPANRSGYLLGTFFEQFFRSCVEFATVIIVGMVLGADFTYVSIFDFIIVFCVSTLSFFLMGIALASLMLFLRDTYITQNTLFFIMNFISGVSFPVEYLPRSLQFIAHFSPLTSSLKLFRHLALGGSISANINSLIETIILGLVYGTAGLYLLPKIERRLLEKNYI
;
A
#
# COMPACT_ATOMS: atom_id res chain seq x y z
N MET A 1 -3.29 -16.44 20.78
CA MET A 1 -3.30 -15.57 19.56
C MET A 1 -3.15 -14.09 19.92
N ILE A 2 -4.05 -13.52 20.73
CA ILE A 2 -4.02 -12.10 21.13
C ILE A 2 -2.70 -11.68 21.81
N ASN A 3 -2.18 -12.50 22.73
CA ASN A 3 -0.92 -12.18 23.42
C ASN A 3 0.28 -12.07 22.46
N ILE A 4 0.30 -12.90 21.41
CA ILE A 4 1.37 -12.92 20.40
C ILE A 4 1.27 -11.69 19.50
N MET A 5 0.04 -11.35 19.09
CA MET A 5 -0.24 -10.14 18.33
C MET A 5 0.23 -8.89 19.08
N ARG A 6 -0.13 -8.77 20.36
CA ARG A 6 0.30 -7.65 21.21
C ARG A 6 1.82 -7.62 21.41
N ALA A 7 2.44 -8.77 21.66
CA ALA A 7 3.90 -8.84 21.83
C ALA A 7 4.63 -8.42 20.56
N THR A 8 4.17 -8.89 19.39
CA THR A 8 4.74 -8.54 18.08
C THR A 8 4.59 -7.05 17.79
N PHE A 9 3.40 -6.50 18.05
CA PHE A 9 3.15 -5.06 17.92
C PHE A 9 4.13 -4.23 18.77
N ILE A 10 4.28 -4.59 20.05
CA ILE A 10 5.17 -3.88 20.98
C ILE A 10 6.63 -4.02 20.53
N LYS A 11 7.07 -5.22 20.13
CA LYS A 11 8.43 -5.47 19.62
C LYS A 11 8.72 -4.57 18.43
N ASN A 12 7.85 -4.58 17.42
CA ASN A 12 8.05 -3.81 16.19
C ASN A 12 8.03 -2.30 16.45
N TYR A 13 7.06 -1.84 17.24
CA TYR A 13 6.95 -0.44 17.63
C TYR A 13 8.20 0.05 18.37
N GLN A 14 8.70 -0.73 19.34
CA GLN A 14 9.92 -0.39 20.08
C GLN A 14 11.17 -0.44 19.21
N SER A 15 11.28 -1.45 18.33
CA SER A 15 12.40 -1.58 17.40
C SER A 15 12.52 -0.33 16.52
N VAL A 16 11.40 0.11 15.94
CA VAL A 16 11.39 1.31 15.10
C VAL A 16 11.69 2.57 15.89
N ARG A 17 11.08 2.72 17.08
CA ARG A 17 11.32 3.89 17.93
C ARG A 17 12.78 4.00 18.39
N ARG A 18 13.48 2.87 18.58
CA ARG A 18 14.87 2.83 19.04
C ARG A 18 15.87 2.92 17.88
N ALA A 19 15.60 2.26 16.76
CA ALA A 19 16.53 2.19 15.64
C ALA A 19 16.42 3.39 14.69
N TYR A 20 15.23 3.95 14.49
CA TYR A 20 14.98 5.03 13.52
C TYR A 20 14.04 6.11 14.08
N PRO A 21 14.41 6.82 15.17
CA PRO A 21 13.48 7.66 15.92
C PRO A 21 12.89 8.84 15.12
N TRP A 22 13.61 9.37 14.13
CA TRP A 22 13.15 10.53 13.34
C TRP A 22 13.36 10.37 11.83
N SER A 23 14.45 9.74 11.40
CA SER A 23 14.83 9.64 9.98
C SER A 23 13.78 8.92 9.14
N PHE A 24 13.21 7.81 9.64
CA PHE A 24 12.25 7.02 8.88
C PHE A 24 10.89 7.71 8.73
N MET A 25 10.42 8.41 9.76
CA MET A 25 9.18 9.19 9.66
C MET A 25 9.39 10.44 8.79
N LEU A 26 10.54 11.10 8.93
CA LEU A 26 10.91 12.23 8.07
C LEU A 26 11.02 11.83 6.60
N GLU A 27 11.67 10.71 6.28
CA GLU A 27 11.79 10.21 4.90
C GLU A 27 10.39 10.04 4.26
N ARG A 28 9.44 9.46 5.00
CA ARG A 28 8.08 9.24 4.50
C ARG A 28 7.28 10.53 4.34
N ILE A 29 7.39 11.46 5.30
CA ILE A 29 6.77 12.80 5.20
C ILE A 29 7.37 13.57 4.02
N LEU A 30 8.69 13.51 3.84
CA LEU A 30 9.41 14.17 2.74
C LEU A 30 9.04 13.57 1.39
N ILE A 31 8.86 12.25 1.28
CA ILE A 31 8.37 11.60 0.05
C ILE A 31 6.97 12.11 -0.30
N GLY A 32 6.07 12.13 0.69
CA GLY A 32 4.72 12.68 0.52
C GLY A 32 4.75 14.13 0.06
N PHE A 33 5.49 14.97 0.79
CA PHE A 33 5.67 16.39 0.48
C PHE A 33 6.27 16.61 -0.91
N TYR A 34 7.35 15.90 -1.25
CA TYR A 34 8.01 15.98 -2.54
C TYR A 34 7.07 15.57 -3.67
N THR A 35 6.29 14.49 -3.48
CA THR A 35 5.37 14.01 -4.51
C THR A 35 4.29 15.04 -4.79
N VAL A 36 3.70 15.65 -3.75
CA VAL A 36 2.67 16.68 -3.92
C VAL A 36 3.28 17.97 -4.49
N LEU A 37 4.44 18.40 -4.01
CA LEU A 37 5.13 19.60 -4.50
C LEU A 37 5.55 19.45 -5.96
N PHE A 38 6.07 18.29 -6.34
CA PHE A 38 6.41 17.97 -7.72
C PHE A 38 5.17 17.97 -8.62
N SER A 39 4.07 17.38 -8.15
CA SER A 39 2.79 17.38 -8.88
C SER A 39 2.26 18.80 -9.09
N PHE A 40 2.34 19.65 -8.07
CA PHE A 40 1.98 21.06 -8.15
C PHE A 40 2.86 21.83 -9.13
N PHE A 41 4.17 21.59 -9.10
CA PHE A 41 5.11 22.22 -10.02
C PHE A 41 4.81 21.84 -11.47
N LEU A 42 4.55 20.55 -11.75
CA LEU A 42 4.16 20.09 -13.08
C LEU A 42 2.88 20.78 -13.55
N TYR A 43 1.83 20.82 -12.71
CA TYR A 43 0.57 21.47 -13.04
C TYR A 43 0.74 22.94 -13.42
N LYS A 44 1.47 23.70 -12.58
CA LYS A 44 1.59 25.15 -12.72
C LYS A 44 2.59 25.59 -13.79
N TYR A 45 3.74 24.92 -13.88
CA TYR A 45 4.85 25.36 -14.74
C TYR A 45 4.97 24.57 -16.04
N LEU A 46 4.72 23.26 -16.03
CA LEU A 46 4.83 22.44 -17.23
C LEU A 46 3.52 22.49 -18.04
N PHE A 47 2.40 22.20 -17.38
CA PHE A 47 1.08 22.18 -18.03
C PHE A 47 0.45 23.56 -18.15
N LYS A 48 0.99 24.59 -17.47
CA LYS A 48 0.47 25.98 -17.48
C LYS A 48 -1.03 26.07 -17.15
N GLY A 49 -1.56 25.15 -16.35
CA GLY A 49 -2.98 25.04 -16.05
C GLY A 49 -3.86 24.43 -17.16
N ASN A 50 -3.27 24.07 -18.31
CA ASN A 50 -3.98 23.34 -19.38
C ASN A 50 -3.84 21.85 -19.16
N VAL A 51 -4.89 21.23 -18.63
CA VAL A 51 -5.03 19.79 -18.59
C VAL A 51 -5.81 19.38 -19.83
N ASP A 52 -5.31 18.39 -20.58
CA ASP A 52 -5.93 17.93 -21.83
C ASP A 52 -7.42 17.60 -21.62
N GLU A 53 -8.30 17.90 -22.60
CA GLU A 53 -9.75 17.64 -22.49
C GLU A 53 -10.04 16.15 -22.24
N GLN A 54 -9.18 15.28 -22.76
CA GLN A 54 -9.24 13.84 -22.52
C GLN A 54 -9.03 13.47 -21.05
N PHE A 55 -8.18 14.21 -20.32
CA PHE A 55 -7.95 13.95 -18.90
C PHE A 55 -9.20 14.27 -18.09
N LEU A 56 -9.86 15.40 -18.35
CA LEU A 56 -11.09 15.80 -17.67
C LEU A 56 -12.24 14.80 -17.91
N LEU A 57 -12.30 14.22 -19.12
CA LEU A 57 -13.25 13.16 -19.46
C LEU A 57 -13.02 11.88 -18.65
N TYR A 58 -11.77 11.47 -18.44
CA TYR A 58 -11.45 10.24 -17.69
C TYR A 58 -11.45 10.43 -16.17
N THR A 59 -11.13 11.62 -15.67
CA THR A 59 -11.12 11.90 -14.23
C THR A 59 -12.46 12.39 -13.69
N GLY A 60 -13.45 12.62 -14.55
CA GLY A 60 -14.79 13.02 -14.11
C GLY A 60 -14.83 14.41 -13.48
N SER A 61 -13.94 15.32 -13.91
CA SER A 61 -13.79 16.69 -13.37
C SER A 61 -13.09 16.81 -12.00
N VAL A 62 -12.39 15.76 -11.53
CA VAL A 62 -11.48 15.92 -10.37
C VAL A 62 -10.35 16.88 -10.74
N ASP A 63 -10.12 17.89 -9.90
CA ASP A 63 -8.96 18.77 -10.08
C ASP A 63 -7.66 17.95 -10.12
N TYR A 64 -6.75 18.32 -11.03
CA TYR A 64 -5.53 17.57 -11.27
C TYR A 64 -4.71 17.38 -9.97
N LEU A 65 -4.69 18.41 -9.12
CA LEU A 65 -4.02 18.34 -7.81
C LEU A 65 -4.67 17.30 -6.90
N THR A 66 -6.00 17.30 -6.76
CA THR A 66 -6.73 16.30 -5.97
C THR A 66 -6.49 14.88 -6.51
N TYR A 67 -6.48 14.70 -7.83
CA TYR A 67 -6.20 13.42 -8.47
C TYR A 67 -4.81 12.87 -8.10
N MET A 68 -3.78 13.73 -8.19
CA MET A 68 -2.39 13.36 -7.89
C MET A 68 -2.17 13.13 -6.40
N VAL A 69 -2.75 13.96 -5.53
CA VAL A 69 -2.67 13.80 -4.07
C VAL A 69 -3.28 12.48 -3.62
N LEU A 70 -4.46 12.12 -4.13
CA LEU A 70 -5.09 10.82 -3.83
C LEU A 70 -4.24 9.66 -4.36
N GLY A 71 -3.73 9.79 -5.58
CA GLY A 71 -2.78 8.84 -6.16
C GLY A 71 -1.60 8.59 -5.24
N ALA A 72 -0.91 9.65 -4.82
CA ALA A 72 0.27 9.60 -3.97
C ALA A 72 -0.04 9.04 -2.57
N ALA A 73 -1.16 9.45 -1.96
CA ALA A 73 -1.55 9.03 -0.62
C ALA A 73 -1.82 7.51 -0.58
N VAL A 74 -2.65 7.01 -1.50
CA VAL A 74 -2.99 5.58 -1.57
C VAL A 74 -1.78 4.74 -1.99
N TYR A 75 -0.96 5.23 -2.92
CA TYR A 75 0.27 4.57 -3.32
C TYR A 75 1.25 4.39 -2.16
N THR A 76 1.46 5.45 -1.36
CA THR A 76 2.35 5.40 -0.19
C THR A 76 1.87 4.37 0.83
N VAL A 77 0.56 4.31 1.08
CA VAL A 77 -0.05 3.31 1.97
C VAL A 77 0.11 1.89 1.40
N ALA A 78 -0.14 1.71 0.09
CA ALA A 78 -0.01 0.40 -0.55
C ALA A 78 1.43 -0.11 -0.49
N VAL A 79 2.39 0.72 -0.86
CA VAL A 79 3.82 0.40 -0.82
C VAL A 79 4.27 0.04 0.60
N SER A 80 3.93 0.88 1.58
CA SER A 80 4.35 0.68 2.97
C SER A 80 3.77 -0.61 3.57
N THR A 81 2.52 -0.94 3.25
CA THR A 81 1.83 -2.13 3.75
C THR A 81 2.27 -3.41 3.05
N LEU A 82 2.42 -3.39 1.73
CA LEU A 82 2.91 -4.51 0.92
C LEU A 82 4.31 -4.96 1.37
N MET A 83 5.19 -4.00 1.64
CA MET A 83 6.58 -4.30 2.02
C MET A 83 6.73 -4.77 3.46
N ASN A 84 5.79 -4.46 4.34
CA ASN A 84 5.99 -4.61 5.78
C ASN A 84 6.27 -6.06 6.18
N VAL A 85 5.42 -6.99 5.74
CA VAL A 85 5.56 -8.42 6.08
C VAL A 85 6.84 -9.01 5.48
N GLY A 86 7.14 -8.69 4.22
CA GLY A 86 8.32 -9.20 3.53
C GLY A 86 9.64 -8.70 4.14
N ARG A 87 9.71 -7.41 4.47
CA ARG A 87 10.88 -6.82 5.16
C ARG A 87 11.05 -7.39 6.56
N SER A 88 9.95 -7.52 7.31
CA SER A 88 10.00 -8.08 8.66
C SER A 88 10.54 -9.51 8.64
N LEU A 89 10.02 -10.38 7.77
CA LEU A 89 10.50 -11.76 7.65
C LEU A 89 11.95 -11.85 7.13
N MET A 90 12.34 -11.00 6.19
CA MET A 90 13.74 -10.96 5.72
C MET A 90 14.70 -10.49 6.81
N ASN A 91 14.29 -9.52 7.64
CA ASN A 91 15.12 -9.06 8.75
C ASN A 91 15.33 -10.19 9.76
N GLU A 92 14.28 -10.93 10.13
CA GLU A 92 14.41 -12.11 11.01
C GLU A 92 15.28 -13.21 10.34
N LEU A 93 15.23 -13.36 9.02
CA LEU A 93 16.10 -14.28 8.29
C LEU A 93 17.57 -13.84 8.37
N ARG A 94 17.85 -12.55 8.19
CA ARG A 94 19.20 -11.97 8.24
C ARG A 94 19.79 -11.97 9.65
N GLU A 95 18.95 -11.80 10.67
CA GLU A 95 19.32 -11.84 12.09
C GLU A 95 19.47 -13.29 12.61
N GLY A 96 19.09 -14.30 11.81
CA GLY A 96 19.14 -15.71 12.20
C GLY A 96 18.06 -16.12 13.21
N THR A 97 17.12 -15.24 13.53
CA THR A 97 16.03 -15.46 14.49
C THR A 97 14.82 -16.13 13.86
N LEU A 98 14.74 -16.17 12.53
CA LEU A 98 13.60 -16.77 11.82
C LEU A 98 13.38 -18.23 12.22
N GLU A 99 14.45 -19.03 12.36
CA GLU A 99 14.33 -20.44 12.74
C GLU A 99 13.76 -20.59 14.16
N THR A 100 14.21 -19.74 15.09
CA THR A 100 13.68 -19.70 16.47
C THR A 100 12.20 -19.32 16.48
N ILE A 101 11.77 -18.37 15.64
CA ILE A 101 10.37 -17.97 15.53
C ILE A 101 9.51 -19.09 14.94
N LEU A 102 10.03 -19.81 13.94
CA LEU A 102 9.32 -20.92 13.29
C LEU A 102 9.21 -22.15 14.20
N LEU A 103 10.16 -22.36 15.11
CA LEU A 103 10.15 -23.43 16.11
C LEU A 103 9.37 -23.07 17.38
N ALA A 104 9.20 -21.78 17.67
CA ALA A 104 8.41 -21.34 18.81
C ALA A 104 6.94 -21.79 18.68
N PRO A 105 6.24 -22.11 19.79
CA PRO A 105 4.81 -22.42 19.80
C PRO A 105 3.93 -21.17 19.56
N ALA A 106 4.42 -20.22 18.76
CA ALA A 106 3.74 -18.99 18.43
C ALA A 106 2.80 -19.20 17.23
N ASN A 107 1.53 -18.83 17.40
CA ASN A 107 0.58 -18.79 16.31
C ASN A 107 0.99 -17.73 15.26
N ARG A 108 1.29 -18.19 14.04
CA ARG A 108 1.75 -17.38 12.90
C ARG A 108 0.76 -16.28 12.52
N SER A 109 -0.54 -16.58 12.54
CA SER A 109 -1.56 -15.57 12.27
C SER A 109 -1.55 -14.45 13.30
N GLY A 110 -1.18 -14.76 14.56
CA GLY A 110 -0.97 -13.76 15.59
C GLY A 110 0.23 -12.85 15.31
N TYR A 111 1.33 -13.39 14.80
CA TYR A 111 2.49 -12.61 14.37
C TYR A 111 2.14 -11.67 13.21
N LEU A 112 1.53 -12.22 12.14
CA LEU A 112 1.12 -11.45 10.97
C LEU A 112 0.12 -10.34 11.31
N LEU A 113 -0.87 -10.59 12.17
CA LEU A 113 -1.78 -9.54 12.62
C LEU A 113 -1.07 -8.49 13.47
N GLY A 114 -0.09 -8.88 14.29
CA GLY A 114 0.70 -7.94 15.08
C GLY A 114 1.52 -7.00 14.19
N THR A 115 2.12 -7.53 13.13
CA THR A 115 2.82 -6.71 12.13
C THR A 115 1.86 -5.85 11.31
N PHE A 116 0.66 -6.35 10.99
CA PHE A 116 -0.40 -5.57 10.34
C PHE A 116 -0.80 -4.35 11.16
N PHE A 117 -1.21 -4.54 12.41
CA PHE A 117 -1.70 -3.43 13.24
C PHE A 117 -0.64 -2.36 13.43
N GLU A 118 0.62 -2.76 13.64
CA GLU A 118 1.73 -1.83 13.76
C GLU A 118 1.86 -0.96 12.50
N GLN A 119 1.89 -1.60 11.32
CA GLN A 119 1.96 -0.87 10.06
C GLN A 119 0.69 -0.09 9.73
N PHE A 120 -0.49 -0.55 10.14
CA PHE A 120 -1.76 0.12 9.94
C PHE A 120 -1.79 1.49 10.63
N PHE A 121 -1.39 1.57 11.90
CA PHE A 121 -1.31 2.85 12.61
C PHE A 121 -0.31 3.80 11.95
N ARG A 122 0.81 3.26 11.46
CA ARG A 122 1.83 4.03 10.76
C ARG A 122 1.33 4.56 9.42
N SER A 123 0.63 3.72 8.64
CA SER A 123 0.05 4.12 7.37
C SER A 123 -1.07 5.14 7.52
N CYS A 124 -1.80 5.13 8.65
CA CYS A 124 -2.76 6.21 8.96
C CYS A 124 -2.07 7.56 9.05
N VAL A 125 -0.91 7.64 9.73
CA VAL A 125 -0.15 8.89 9.85
C VAL A 125 0.37 9.34 8.49
N GLU A 126 0.96 8.43 7.71
CA GLU A 126 1.44 8.74 6.35
C GLU A 126 0.32 9.28 5.46
N PHE A 127 -0.81 8.57 5.42
CA PHE A 127 -1.96 8.95 4.63
C PHE A 127 -2.50 10.32 5.04
N ALA A 128 -2.68 10.55 6.34
CA ALA A 128 -3.13 11.84 6.86
C ALA A 128 -2.16 12.97 6.49
N THR A 129 -0.85 12.76 6.58
CA THR A 129 0.14 13.79 6.23
C THR A 129 0.06 14.19 4.75
N VAL A 130 -0.07 13.23 3.83
CA VAL A 130 -0.18 13.51 2.40
C VAL A 130 -1.46 14.27 2.08
N ILE A 131 -2.59 13.86 2.67
CA ILE A 131 -3.88 14.54 2.48
C ILE A 131 -3.84 15.97 3.02
N ILE A 132 -3.30 16.19 4.22
CA ILE A 132 -3.17 17.53 4.83
C ILE A 132 -2.30 18.43 3.95
N VAL A 133 -1.15 17.95 3.48
CA VAL A 133 -0.27 18.71 2.57
C VAL A 133 -0.99 19.03 1.26
N GLY A 134 -1.75 18.07 0.72
CA GLY A 134 -2.58 18.29 -0.47
C GLY A 134 -3.63 19.38 -0.27
N MET A 135 -4.35 19.36 0.85
CA MET A 135 -5.34 20.39 1.20
C MET A 135 -4.71 21.78 1.29
N VAL A 136 -3.54 21.90 1.93
CA VAL A 136 -2.79 23.17 2.03
C VAL A 136 -2.38 23.71 0.66
N LEU A 137 -2.10 22.82 -0.30
CA LEU A 137 -1.72 23.17 -1.67
C LEU A 137 -2.92 23.39 -2.61
N GLY A 138 -4.16 23.25 -2.12
CA GLY A 138 -5.38 23.57 -2.85
C GLY A 138 -6.19 22.38 -3.34
N ALA A 139 -5.88 21.15 -2.90
CA ALA A 139 -6.72 19.99 -3.24
C ALA A 139 -8.10 20.09 -2.57
N ASP A 140 -9.15 19.96 -3.37
CA ASP A 140 -10.53 20.01 -2.90
C ASP A 140 -11.03 18.63 -2.44
N PHE A 141 -11.50 18.57 -1.20
CA PHE A 141 -12.13 17.40 -0.58
C PHE A 141 -13.48 17.75 0.08
N THR A 142 -14.10 18.87 -0.31
CA THR A 142 -15.28 19.44 0.34
C THR A 142 -16.48 18.48 0.39
N TYR A 143 -16.61 17.61 -0.62
CA TYR A 143 -17.74 16.70 -0.76
C TYR A 143 -17.48 15.29 -0.19
N VAL A 144 -16.32 15.04 0.41
CA VAL A 144 -15.94 13.71 0.90
C VAL A 144 -16.65 13.38 2.21
N SER A 145 -17.42 12.29 2.21
CA SER A 145 -17.88 11.67 3.46
C SER A 145 -16.70 11.03 4.21
N ILE A 146 -16.36 11.59 5.37
CA ILE A 146 -15.26 11.09 6.24
C ILE A 146 -15.48 9.61 6.58
N PHE A 147 -16.73 9.20 6.82
CA PHE A 147 -17.07 7.83 7.17
C PHE A 147 -16.76 6.87 6.02
N ASP A 148 -17.18 7.21 4.80
CA ASP A 148 -16.93 6.39 3.61
C ASP A 148 -15.43 6.32 3.31
N PHE A 149 -14.71 7.43 3.49
CA PHE A 149 -13.28 7.51 3.29
C PHE A 149 -12.51 6.60 4.25
N ILE A 150 -12.91 6.54 5.53
CA ILE A 150 -12.31 5.65 6.53
C ILE A 150 -12.58 4.19 6.19
N ILE A 151 -13.81 3.83 5.75
CA ILE A 151 -14.13 2.46 5.35
C ILE A 151 -13.27 2.03 4.17
N VAL A 152 -13.21 2.84 3.11
CA VAL A 152 -12.41 2.52 1.93
C VAL A 152 -10.92 2.42 2.29
N PHE A 153 -10.42 3.28 3.17
CA PHE A 153 -9.06 3.19 3.70
C PHE A 153 -8.80 1.87 4.44
N CYS A 154 -9.67 1.47 5.35
CA CYS A 154 -9.53 0.23 6.10
C CYS A 154 -9.55 -1.00 5.18
N VAL A 155 -10.50 -1.05 4.25
CA VAL A 155 -10.64 -2.15 3.27
C VAL A 155 -9.41 -2.22 2.37
N SER A 156 -8.99 -1.09 1.81
CA SER A 156 -7.82 -1.02 0.92
C SER A 156 -6.55 -1.45 1.64
N THR A 157 -6.32 -0.95 2.85
CA THR A 157 -5.14 -1.28 3.67
C THR A 157 -5.10 -2.77 4.02
N LEU A 158 -6.26 -3.37 4.32
CA LEU A 158 -6.37 -4.81 4.55
C LEU A 158 -6.06 -5.61 3.28
N SER A 159 -6.59 -5.20 2.12
CA SER A 159 -6.29 -5.87 0.84
C SER A 159 -4.82 -5.77 0.44
N PHE A 160 -4.18 -4.62 0.67
CA PHE A 160 -2.74 -4.45 0.45
C PHE A 160 -1.91 -5.32 1.40
N PHE A 161 -2.33 -5.45 2.66
CA PHE A 161 -1.69 -6.34 3.61
C PHE A 161 -1.77 -7.81 3.17
N LEU A 162 -2.94 -8.27 2.73
CA LEU A 162 -3.13 -9.63 2.23
C LEU A 162 -2.27 -9.91 0.98
N MET A 163 -2.17 -8.94 0.06
CA MET A 163 -1.23 -8.98 -1.05
C MET A 163 0.23 -8.97 -0.59
N GLY A 164 0.55 -8.25 0.48
CA GLY A 164 1.88 -8.19 1.08
C GLY A 164 2.34 -9.53 1.64
N ILE A 165 1.42 -10.36 2.16
CA ILE A 165 1.73 -11.73 2.60
C ILE A 165 2.14 -12.60 1.40
N ALA A 166 1.40 -12.52 0.29
CA ALA A 166 1.77 -13.25 -0.93
C ALA A 166 3.13 -12.80 -1.46
N LEU A 167 3.39 -11.50 -1.46
CA LEU A 167 4.66 -10.96 -1.88
C LEU A 167 5.82 -11.33 -0.95
N ALA A 168 5.58 -11.36 0.36
CA ALA A 168 6.58 -11.78 1.34
C ALA A 168 7.08 -13.21 1.07
N SER A 169 6.16 -14.09 0.65
CA SER A 169 6.49 -15.45 0.24
C SER A 169 7.46 -15.46 -0.96
N LEU A 170 7.24 -14.58 -1.95
CA LEU A 170 8.12 -14.42 -3.11
C LEU A 170 9.50 -13.85 -2.71
N MET A 171 9.53 -12.83 -1.84
CA MET A 171 10.78 -12.23 -1.35
C MET A 171 11.66 -13.23 -0.62
N LEU A 172 11.05 -14.05 0.24
CA LEU A 172 11.75 -15.13 0.94
C LEU A 172 12.31 -16.17 -0.03
N PHE A 173 11.55 -16.53 -1.06
CA PHE A 173 11.99 -17.47 -2.09
C PHE A 173 13.20 -16.96 -2.88
N LEU A 174 13.17 -15.67 -3.27
CA LEU A 174 14.26 -15.03 -4.02
C LEU A 174 15.46 -14.66 -3.13
N ARG A 175 15.32 -14.69 -1.80
CA ARG A 175 16.31 -14.21 -0.81
C ARG A 175 16.77 -12.77 -1.06
N ASP A 176 15.95 -11.98 -1.74
CA ASP A 176 16.25 -10.59 -2.07
C ASP A 176 15.02 -9.70 -1.87
N THR A 177 15.13 -8.76 -0.94
CA THR A 177 14.12 -7.74 -0.70
C THR A 177 14.26 -6.54 -1.62
N TYR A 178 15.48 -6.13 -1.98
CA TYR A 178 15.73 -4.88 -2.67
C TYR A 178 15.35 -4.95 -4.15
N ILE A 179 15.78 -6.01 -4.86
CA ILE A 179 15.44 -6.19 -6.28
C ILE A 179 13.94 -6.39 -6.44
N THR A 180 13.35 -7.23 -5.59
CA THR A 180 11.90 -7.50 -5.59
C THR A 180 11.10 -6.23 -5.32
N GLN A 181 11.51 -5.44 -4.34
CA GLN A 181 10.85 -4.18 -3.98
C GLN A 181 10.91 -3.15 -5.11
N ASN A 182 12.10 -2.84 -5.63
CA ASN A 182 12.27 -1.80 -6.63
C ASN A 182 11.53 -2.15 -7.93
N THR A 183 11.60 -3.41 -8.35
CA THR A 183 10.87 -3.91 -9.52
C THR A 183 9.37 -3.78 -9.31
N LEU A 184 8.85 -4.17 -8.15
CA LEU A 184 7.42 -4.07 -7.86
C LEU A 184 6.96 -2.61 -7.78
N PHE A 185 7.73 -1.71 -7.17
CA PHE A 185 7.38 -0.30 -7.08
C PHE A 185 7.27 0.35 -8.45
N PHE A 186 8.21 0.03 -9.34
CA PHE A 186 8.18 0.49 -10.72
C PHE A 186 6.94 -0.03 -11.44
N ILE A 187 6.69 -1.34 -11.39
CA ILE A 187 5.51 -1.97 -12.02
C ILE A 187 4.22 -1.36 -11.47
N MET A 188 4.07 -1.26 -10.14
CA MET A 188 2.86 -0.73 -9.53
C MET A 188 2.66 0.74 -9.88
N ASN A 189 3.69 1.59 -9.84
CA ASN A 189 3.52 3.02 -10.13
C ASN A 189 2.98 3.25 -11.55
N PHE A 190 3.49 2.50 -12.54
CA PHE A 190 3.07 2.61 -13.94
C PHE A 190 1.74 1.92 -14.22
N ILE A 191 1.47 0.76 -13.63
CA ILE A 191 0.29 -0.05 -13.98
C ILE A 191 -0.96 0.38 -13.20
N SER A 192 -0.82 0.79 -11.94
CA SER A 192 -1.97 0.99 -11.04
C SER A 192 -2.73 2.32 -11.24
N GLY A 193 -2.31 3.14 -12.20
CA GLY A 193 -2.98 4.39 -12.53
C GLY A 193 -2.81 5.50 -11.48
N VAL A 194 -1.72 5.46 -10.71
CA VAL A 194 -1.37 6.49 -9.71
C VAL A 194 -1.09 7.82 -10.40
N SER A 195 -0.20 7.80 -11.40
CA SER A 195 0.30 9.00 -12.09
C SER A 195 -0.58 9.42 -13.28
N PHE A 196 -1.26 8.46 -13.91
CA PHE A 196 -2.13 8.68 -15.06
C PHE A 196 -3.36 7.77 -15.01
N PRO A 197 -4.49 8.16 -15.60
CA PRO A 197 -5.67 7.30 -15.75
C PRO A 197 -5.31 5.96 -16.39
N VAL A 198 -5.88 4.87 -15.87
CA VAL A 198 -5.63 3.50 -16.37
C VAL A 198 -6.09 3.37 -17.82
N GLU A 199 -7.07 4.19 -18.20
CA GLU A 199 -7.68 4.29 -19.52
C GLU A 199 -6.67 4.67 -20.61
N TYR A 200 -5.55 5.33 -20.25
CA TYR A 200 -4.46 5.64 -21.18
C TYR A 200 -3.57 4.44 -21.52
N LEU A 201 -3.62 3.35 -20.75
CA LEU A 201 -2.84 2.15 -21.01
C LEU A 201 -3.42 1.38 -22.21
N PRO A 202 -2.60 0.67 -23.01
CA PRO A 202 -3.11 -0.27 -24.00
C PRO A 202 -3.92 -1.38 -23.33
N ARG A 203 -4.92 -1.93 -24.03
CA ARG A 203 -5.89 -2.90 -23.48
C ARG A 203 -5.23 -4.04 -22.68
N SER A 204 -4.12 -4.59 -23.16
CA SER A 204 -3.40 -5.66 -22.44
C SER A 204 -2.89 -5.24 -21.06
N LEU A 205 -2.39 -4.01 -20.92
CA LEU A 205 -1.91 -3.47 -19.65
C LEU A 205 -3.06 -3.07 -18.72
N GLN A 206 -4.20 -2.64 -19.28
CA GLN A 206 -5.42 -2.40 -18.50
C GLN A 206 -5.88 -3.68 -17.77
N PHE A 207 -5.89 -4.83 -18.46
CA PHE A 207 -6.24 -6.11 -17.82
C PHE A 207 -5.32 -6.45 -16.63
N ILE A 208 -4.02 -6.17 -16.75
CA ILE A 208 -3.05 -6.39 -15.68
C ILE A 208 -3.27 -5.40 -14.53
N ALA A 209 -3.61 -4.14 -14.84
CA ALA A 209 -3.92 -3.13 -13.85
C ALA A 209 -5.12 -3.52 -12.97
N HIS A 210 -6.15 -4.08 -13.58
CA HIS A 210 -7.34 -4.56 -12.87
C HIS A 210 -7.07 -5.73 -11.92
N PHE A 211 -5.96 -6.45 -12.08
CA PHE A 211 -5.55 -7.47 -11.11
C PHE A 211 -4.92 -6.88 -9.84
N SER A 212 -4.58 -5.59 -9.82
CA SER A 212 -4.01 -4.96 -8.64
C SER A 212 -5.11 -4.36 -7.76
N PRO A 213 -5.18 -4.70 -6.46
CA PRO A 213 -6.12 -4.07 -5.54
C PRO A 213 -5.88 -2.56 -5.44
N LEU A 214 -4.67 -2.09 -5.74
CA LEU A 214 -4.34 -0.65 -5.75
C LEU A 214 -5.17 0.12 -6.77
N THR A 215 -5.41 -0.46 -7.94
CA THR A 215 -6.18 0.16 -9.00
C THR A 215 -7.64 0.36 -8.61
N SER A 216 -8.28 -0.67 -8.04
CA SER A 216 -9.67 -0.61 -7.58
C SER A 216 -9.82 0.32 -6.38
N SER A 217 -8.86 0.32 -5.44
CA SER A 217 -8.81 1.29 -4.33
C SER A 217 -8.72 2.73 -4.83
N LEU A 218 -7.86 3.03 -5.81
CA LEU A 218 -7.73 4.38 -6.37
C LEU A 218 -9.02 4.86 -7.04
N LYS A 219 -9.71 3.96 -7.76
CA LYS A 219 -11.02 4.27 -8.36
C LYS A 219 -12.06 4.65 -7.29
N LEU A 220 -12.09 3.95 -6.16
CA LEU A 220 -12.97 4.29 -5.03
C LEU A 220 -12.61 5.65 -4.42
N PHE A 221 -11.34 5.87 -4.09
CA PHE A 221 -10.90 7.12 -3.46
C PHE A 221 -11.18 8.34 -4.34
N ARG A 222 -10.97 8.22 -5.66
CA ARG A 222 -11.30 9.29 -6.62
C ARG A 222 -12.79 9.51 -6.76
N HIS A 223 -13.59 8.44 -6.74
CA HIS A 223 -15.04 8.55 -6.77
C HIS A 223 -15.60 9.25 -5.51
N LEU A 224 -15.06 8.93 -4.34
CA LEU A 224 -15.43 9.61 -3.09
C LEU A 224 -15.04 11.09 -3.11
N ALA A 225 -13.89 11.42 -3.71
CA ALA A 225 -13.44 12.82 -3.87
C ALA A 225 -14.37 13.67 -4.73
N LEU A 226 -15.11 13.05 -5.67
CA LEU A 226 -16.16 13.70 -6.46
C LEU A 226 -17.50 13.85 -5.72
N GLY A 227 -17.57 13.49 -4.43
CA GLY A 227 -18.82 13.48 -3.67
C GLY A 227 -19.69 12.25 -3.94
N GLY A 228 -19.15 11.23 -4.62
CA GLY A 228 -19.80 9.93 -4.75
C GLY A 228 -19.87 9.19 -3.42
N SER A 229 -20.85 8.29 -3.28
CA SER A 229 -20.97 7.39 -2.13
C SER A 229 -20.37 6.03 -2.41
N ILE A 230 -20.06 5.25 -1.37
CA ILE A 230 -19.65 3.84 -1.54
C ILE A 230 -20.71 3.04 -2.32
N SER A 231 -21.99 3.33 -2.09
CA SER A 231 -23.10 2.63 -2.75
C SER A 231 -23.12 2.82 -4.26
N ALA A 232 -22.68 3.99 -4.75
CA ALA A 232 -22.60 4.27 -6.18
C ALA A 232 -21.47 3.50 -6.88
N ASN A 233 -20.45 3.04 -6.15
CA ASN A 233 -19.32 2.31 -6.72
C ASN A 233 -18.99 1.02 -5.93
N ILE A 234 -20.03 0.26 -5.59
CA ILE A 234 -19.90 -0.98 -4.82
C ILE A 234 -19.07 -2.04 -5.54
N ASN A 235 -19.05 -2.02 -6.88
CA ASN A 235 -18.29 -2.96 -7.68
C ASN A 235 -16.78 -2.85 -7.42
N SER A 236 -16.24 -1.63 -7.34
CA SER A 236 -14.82 -1.42 -7.05
C SER A 236 -14.47 -1.83 -5.62
N LEU A 237 -15.41 -1.68 -4.67
CA LEU A 237 -15.25 -2.16 -3.29
C LEU A 237 -15.18 -3.68 -3.24
N ILE A 238 -16.10 -4.35 -3.93
CA ILE A 238 -16.14 -5.81 -4.03
C ILE A 238 -14.87 -6.33 -4.72
N GLU A 239 -14.43 -5.71 -5.82
CA GLU A 239 -13.19 -6.07 -6.52
C GLU A 239 -11.97 -5.98 -5.58
N THR A 240 -11.88 -4.90 -4.79
CA THR A 240 -10.80 -4.71 -3.81
C THR A 240 -10.80 -5.81 -2.74
N ILE A 241 -11.98 -6.19 -2.24
CA ILE A 241 -12.13 -7.25 -1.23
C ILE A 241 -11.79 -8.62 -1.83
N ILE A 242 -12.31 -8.95 -3.01
CA ILE A 242 -12.08 -10.22 -3.69
C ILE A 242 -10.59 -10.39 -3.99
N LEU A 243 -9.95 -9.39 -4.59
CA LEU A 243 -8.50 -9.43 -4.87
C LEU A 243 -7.71 -9.59 -3.58
N GLY A 244 -8.06 -8.84 -2.53
CA GLY A 244 -7.46 -8.99 -1.20
C GLY A 244 -7.55 -10.43 -0.69
N LEU A 245 -8.73 -11.05 -0.73
CA LEU A 245 -8.93 -12.43 -0.30
C LEU A 245 -8.19 -13.45 -1.17
N VAL A 246 -8.16 -13.27 -2.49
CA VAL A 246 -7.44 -14.14 -3.42
C VAL A 246 -5.94 -14.09 -3.12
N TYR A 247 -5.36 -12.90 -2.97
CA TYR A 247 -3.94 -12.78 -2.63
C TYR A 247 -3.64 -13.26 -1.22
N GLY A 248 -4.53 -12.98 -0.25
CA GLY A 248 -4.39 -13.42 1.12
C GLY A 248 -4.39 -14.94 1.25
N THR A 249 -5.32 -15.62 0.57
CA THR A 249 -5.39 -17.09 0.55
C THR A 249 -4.16 -17.69 -0.14
N ALA A 250 -3.73 -17.14 -1.28
CA ALA A 250 -2.51 -17.55 -1.96
C ALA A 250 -1.27 -17.36 -1.06
N GLY A 251 -1.14 -16.21 -0.39
CA GLY A 251 -0.01 -15.91 0.49
C GLY A 251 0.04 -16.79 1.73
N LEU A 252 -1.09 -16.98 2.42
CA LEU A 252 -1.18 -17.86 3.58
C LEU A 252 -0.91 -19.33 3.23
N TYR A 253 -1.18 -19.74 1.99
CA TYR A 253 -0.86 -21.08 1.50
C TYR A 253 0.61 -21.25 1.08
N LEU A 254 1.19 -20.25 0.41
CA LEU A 254 2.56 -20.31 -0.11
C LEU A 254 3.62 -20.08 0.96
N LEU A 255 3.37 -19.14 1.88
CA LEU A 255 4.35 -18.72 2.89
C LEU A 255 4.88 -19.89 3.74
N PRO A 256 4.03 -20.77 4.32
CA PRO A 256 4.51 -21.92 5.11
C PRO A 256 5.37 -22.90 4.30
N LYS A 257 5.06 -23.09 3.01
CA LYS A 257 5.81 -23.99 2.14
C LYS A 257 7.21 -23.45 1.86
N ILE A 258 7.32 -22.15 1.65
CA ILE A 258 8.60 -21.49 1.36
C ILE A 258 9.46 -21.42 2.61
N GLU A 259 8.89 -21.11 3.77
CA GLU A 259 9.58 -21.16 5.07
C GLU A 259 10.18 -22.55 5.34
N ARG A 260 9.40 -23.62 5.13
CA ARG A 260 9.90 -25.00 5.32
C ARG A 260 11.05 -25.34 4.38
N ARG A 261 10.93 -25.00 3.10
CA ARG A 261 12.00 -25.21 2.11
C ARG A 261 13.27 -24.43 2.45
N LEU A 262 13.14 -23.24 3.02
CA LEU A 262 14.29 -22.44 3.43
C LEU A 262 15.05 -23.09 4.60
N LEU A 263 14.32 -23.66 5.57
CA LEU A 263 14.93 -24.42 6.65
C LEU A 263 15.65 -25.66 6.10
N GLU A 264 14.98 -26.48 5.30
CA GLU A 264 15.59 -27.70 4.73
C GLU A 264 16.89 -27.45 3.95
N LYS A 265 16.97 -26.31 3.25
CA LYS A 265 18.13 -25.97 2.40
C LYS A 265 19.32 -25.35 3.16
N ASN A 266 19.13 -24.93 4.41
CA ASN A 266 20.23 -24.41 5.25
C ASN A 266 20.91 -25.52 6.08
N TYR A 267 20.28 -26.69 6.20
CA TYR A 267 20.77 -27.84 6.99
C TYR A 267 21.28 -29.01 6.11
N ILE A 268 21.41 -28.82 4.79
CA ILE A 268 22.04 -29.75 3.83
C ILE A 268 23.21 -29.03 3.17
#